data_AF-A0A4W6BMQ2-F1
#
_entry.id   AF-A0A4W6BMQ2-F1
#
_cell.length_a   1.000
_cell.length_b   1.000
_cell.length_c   1.000
_cell.angle_alpha   90.00
_cell.angle_beta   90.00
_cell.angle_gamma   90.00
#
_symmetry.space_group_name_H-M   'P 1'
#
loop_
_entity.id
_entity.type
_entity.pdbx_description
1 polymer ?
#
loop_
_entity_poly.entity_id
_entity_poly.type
_entity_poly.pdbx_seq_one_letter_code
_entity_poly.pdbx_strand_id
1 'polypeptide(L)'
;MSVLRRAKTWEISESEEETDAETKLVLNTSQAVTTKVSTDSKEDPSSDRECKPSSATKSETSQTSALPPPPRPHGSGTPSPARKRRTKEEIEADREKARERREERERQRAVRAREKEERRREQQRRREAAENLKSLRPENCLRCLTVCVDPALLQQDGSDILLDTLAAFEWRISIESQQLPNSVTWTRDLPQQGDDGIGSVEEEHVVLVLGLTDFMDMVVSVKTMLDSDGEETGVGSFLSPLLECLNRDAKKVVTLLVTDSQPDYSGTGAFGVQAKQGMENMDIEEVLVYLQLCKNISLVFLDGWQEVTNHVCAVTKALSKRPFKLLTERAELPFCVDGSWASGARVERDGSGLIQVWSKQIQQLNRVSPAVASSVTAAYPSPQLLLQAYQSLESEEERKGLLAGLVVKSGGKERRIGPEISARVYRCFTAQNPQLVLD
;
A
#
# COMPACT_ATOMS: atom_id res chain seq x y z
N MET A 1 21.23 9.61 13.16
CA MET A 1 20.70 8.23 13.21
C MET A 1 19.56 8.19 14.20
N SER A 2 18.33 8.16 13.71
CA SER A 2 17.13 8.29 14.54
C SER A 2 16.31 7.02 14.37
N VAL A 3 16.32 6.20 15.42
CA VAL A 3 15.62 4.92 15.48
C VAL A 3 14.11 5.18 15.53
N LEU A 4 13.43 4.98 14.40
CA LEU A 4 11.97 5.00 14.33
C LEU A 4 11.43 3.76 15.06
N ARG A 5 10.83 3.98 16.23
CA ARG A 5 10.12 2.92 16.97
C ARG A 5 8.84 2.56 16.22
N ARG A 6 8.65 1.26 16.07
CA ARG A 6 7.49 0.54 15.53
C ARG A 6 6.15 1.07 16.08
N ALA A 7 5.28 1.55 15.20
CA ALA A 7 3.86 1.75 15.50
C ALA A 7 3.11 0.43 15.29
N LYS A 8 2.30 0.03 16.29
CA LYS A 8 1.45 -1.17 16.26
C LYS A 8 0.30 -0.98 15.25
N THR A 9 0.08 -2.00 14.43
CA THR A 9 -1.19 -2.41 13.78
C THR A 9 -2.25 -1.32 13.58
N TRP A 10 -2.40 -0.91 12.32
CA TRP A 10 -3.45 -0.01 11.85
C TRP A 10 -4.75 -0.79 11.63
N GLU A 11 -5.62 -0.82 12.62
CA GLU A 11 -7.04 -1.11 12.39
C GLU A 11 -7.75 0.18 11.98
N ILE A 12 -8.37 0.14 10.80
CA ILE A 12 -9.23 1.21 10.30
C ILE A 12 -10.56 1.07 11.03
N SER A 13 -10.76 1.83 12.11
CA SER A 13 -12.10 2.13 12.61
C SER A 13 -12.59 3.43 11.99
N GLU A 14 -13.38 3.29 10.93
CA GLU A 14 -14.33 4.33 10.52
C GLU A 14 -15.52 4.28 11.48
N SER A 15 -15.47 5.06 12.54
CA SER A 15 -16.66 5.42 13.31
C SER A 15 -16.60 6.90 13.61
N GLU A 16 -17.17 7.68 12.70
CA GLU A 16 -17.59 9.06 12.97
C GLU A 16 -18.95 9.00 13.67
N GLU A 17 -18.97 9.26 14.98
CA GLU A 17 -20.16 9.82 15.62
C GLU A 17 -19.71 10.98 16.51
N GLU A 18 -19.90 12.18 15.97
CA GLU A 18 -19.87 13.43 16.71
C GLU A 18 -21.29 13.63 17.28
N THR A 19 -21.52 13.25 18.53
CA THR A 19 -22.75 13.60 19.25
C THR A 19 -22.42 14.38 20.52
N ASP A 20 -22.62 15.69 20.44
CA ASP A 20 -22.66 16.60 21.57
C ASP A 20 -24.09 17.19 21.60
N ALA A 21 -24.98 16.59 22.40
CA ALA A 21 -26.23 17.23 22.81
C ALA A 21 -26.76 16.63 24.12
N GLU A 22 -26.94 17.51 25.09
CA GLU A 22 -27.35 17.24 26.46
C GLU A 22 -28.74 16.58 26.60
N THR A 23 -28.82 15.69 27.57
CA THR A 23 -30.01 15.06 28.15
C THR A 23 -31.08 16.06 28.61
N LYS A 24 -32.34 15.87 28.19
CA LYS A 24 -33.50 15.81 29.11
C LYS A 24 -34.81 15.32 28.48
N LEU A 25 -35.35 14.31 29.17
CA LEU A 25 -36.76 13.92 29.38
C LEU A 25 -37.53 13.15 28.29
N VAL A 26 -37.68 11.88 28.64
CA VAL A 26 -38.56 10.81 28.14
C VAL A 26 -40.05 11.18 28.25
N LEU A 27 -40.80 10.93 27.18
CA LEU A 27 -42.14 10.33 27.29
C LEU A 27 -42.52 9.59 25.99
N ASN A 28 -42.87 8.31 26.16
CA ASN A 28 -43.28 7.34 25.15
C ASN A 28 -44.48 7.79 24.30
N THR A 29 -44.54 7.33 23.04
CA THR A 29 -45.70 6.59 22.47
C THR A 29 -45.29 5.89 21.16
N SER A 30 -45.79 4.66 21.01
CA SER A 30 -45.49 3.67 19.96
C SER A 30 -46.39 3.80 18.73
N GLN A 31 -45.88 3.34 17.56
CA GLN A 31 -46.53 2.66 16.41
C GLN A 31 -45.74 3.04 15.13
N ALA A 32 -44.96 2.14 14.51
CA ALA A 32 -45.32 1.01 13.63
C ALA A 32 -45.85 1.44 12.24
N VAL A 33 -45.22 0.85 11.19
CA VAL A 33 -45.75 0.49 9.85
C VAL A 33 -45.23 1.26 8.59
N THR A 34 -44.41 0.51 7.84
CA THR A 34 -44.23 0.36 6.36
C THR A 34 -43.76 1.47 5.41
N THR A 35 -42.61 1.19 4.78
CA THR A 35 -42.35 1.05 3.33
C THR A 35 -43.31 1.70 2.31
N LYS A 36 -42.78 2.59 1.45
CA LYS A 36 -42.82 2.45 -0.02
C LYS A 36 -41.98 3.51 -0.76
N VAL A 37 -41.47 3.07 -1.90
CA VAL A 37 -40.65 3.71 -2.94
C VAL A 37 -41.51 4.60 -3.85
N SER A 38 -40.96 5.74 -4.33
CA SER A 38 -40.89 6.15 -5.76
C SER A 38 -40.58 7.65 -5.97
N THR A 39 -39.45 7.88 -6.65
CA THR A 39 -39.20 8.75 -7.84
C THR A 39 -40.13 9.93 -8.19
N ASP A 40 -39.49 11.12 -8.24
CA ASP A 40 -39.26 11.97 -9.44
C ASP A 40 -40.04 13.31 -9.62
N SER A 41 -39.22 14.33 -9.95
CA SER A 41 -39.43 15.50 -10.80
C SER A 41 -40.31 16.71 -10.40
N LYS A 42 -39.58 17.84 -10.24
CA LYS A 42 -39.68 19.13 -10.97
C LYS A 42 -40.65 20.25 -10.56
N GLU A 43 -40.03 21.44 -10.59
CA GLU A 43 -40.52 22.77 -11.00
C GLU A 43 -41.09 23.75 -9.94
N ASP A 44 -40.21 24.70 -9.57
CA ASP A 44 -40.45 26.14 -9.32
C ASP A 44 -41.43 26.78 -10.35
N PRO A 45 -42.09 27.96 -10.10
CA PRO A 45 -41.40 29.21 -9.69
C PRO A 45 -42.18 30.30 -8.92
N SER A 46 -41.38 31.27 -8.46
CA SER A 46 -41.58 32.74 -8.33
C SER A 46 -42.79 33.32 -7.56
N SER A 47 -42.54 34.22 -6.61
CA SER A 47 -42.38 35.68 -6.89
C SER A 47 -42.34 36.51 -5.60
N ASP A 48 -41.34 37.39 -5.52
CA ASP A 48 -41.25 38.71 -4.90
C ASP A 48 -42.41 39.25 -4.04
N ARG A 49 -42.06 39.86 -2.89
CA ARG A 49 -42.11 41.35 -2.74
C ARG A 49 -41.66 41.83 -1.36
N GLU A 50 -40.85 42.87 -1.41
CA GLU A 50 -40.37 43.73 -0.32
C GLU A 50 -41.51 44.47 0.42
N CYS A 51 -41.32 44.76 1.71
CA CYS A 51 -41.16 46.12 2.25
C CYS A 51 -41.39 46.18 3.79
N LYS A 52 -40.35 46.65 4.48
CA LYS A 52 -40.37 47.25 5.85
C LYS A 52 -41.09 48.64 5.80
N PRO A 53 -41.05 49.47 6.86
CA PRO A 53 -41.36 49.29 8.29
C PRO A 53 -42.31 50.42 8.78
N SER A 54 -42.83 50.34 10.01
CA SER A 54 -43.08 51.57 10.79
C SER A 54 -43.26 51.32 12.29
N SER A 55 -42.59 52.19 13.04
CA SER A 55 -42.62 52.43 14.48
C SER A 55 -43.77 53.36 14.87
N ALA A 56 -44.34 53.21 16.08
CA ALA A 56 -44.77 54.34 16.92
C ALA A 56 -45.13 53.92 18.36
N THR A 57 -44.25 54.29 19.29
CA THR A 57 -44.43 54.98 20.59
C THR A 57 -45.76 55.05 21.36
N LYS A 58 -45.59 54.95 22.69
CA LYS A 58 -46.27 55.66 23.82
C LYS A 58 -47.70 55.19 24.16
N SER A 59 -48.19 55.17 25.41
CA SER A 59 -47.69 55.45 26.77
C SER A 59 -48.89 55.27 27.72
N GLU A 60 -48.66 54.79 28.96
CA GLU A 60 -49.51 55.02 30.16
C GLU A 60 -50.94 54.42 30.15
N THR A 61 -51.61 54.03 31.23
CA THR A 61 -51.43 54.07 32.69
C THR A 61 -52.48 53.11 33.32
N SER A 62 -52.18 52.66 34.55
CA SER A 62 -53.13 52.51 35.67
C SER A 62 -54.09 51.30 35.79
N GLN A 63 -54.02 50.74 37.01
CA GLN A 63 -55.09 50.25 37.89
C GLN A 63 -55.22 48.75 38.20
N THR A 64 -54.56 48.44 39.31
CA THR A 64 -54.82 47.40 40.32
C THR A 64 -56.28 47.36 40.80
N SER A 65 -56.81 46.16 41.00
CA SER A 65 -57.94 45.89 41.90
C SER A 65 -57.54 44.82 42.93
N ALA A 66 -57.82 45.13 44.19
CA ALA A 66 -57.40 44.42 45.39
C ALA A 66 -58.52 43.54 45.96
N LEU A 67 -58.14 42.48 46.70
CA LEU A 67 -58.96 41.82 47.72
C LEU A 67 -58.09 41.44 48.95
N PRO A 68 -58.67 41.28 50.16
CA PRO A 68 -58.09 41.74 51.44
C PRO A 68 -57.42 40.65 52.31
N PRO A 69 -56.76 41.00 53.44
CA PRO A 69 -55.84 40.12 54.18
C PRO A 69 -56.46 39.48 55.45
N PRO A 70 -55.87 38.39 55.99
CA PRO A 70 -56.08 37.96 57.37
C PRO A 70 -54.92 38.37 58.32
N PRO A 71 -55.13 38.33 59.64
CA PRO A 71 -54.47 39.23 60.59
C PRO A 71 -53.14 38.72 61.15
N ARG A 72 -52.33 39.68 61.61
CA ARG A 72 -51.04 39.49 62.30
C ARG A 72 -51.23 38.82 63.66
N PRO A 73 -50.26 38.00 64.10
CA PRO A 73 -49.86 37.93 65.49
C PRO A 73 -48.61 38.78 65.72
N HIS A 74 -48.62 39.48 66.85
CA HIS A 74 -47.49 40.19 67.45
C HIS A 74 -46.31 39.24 67.70
N GLY A 75 -45.08 39.73 67.51
CA GLY A 75 -43.91 38.98 67.98
C GLY A 75 -42.58 39.52 67.49
N SER A 76 -41.93 40.28 68.36
CA SER A 76 -40.48 40.46 68.48
C SER A 76 -39.68 40.89 67.25
N GLY A 77 -39.19 42.13 67.29
CA GLY A 77 -38.03 42.54 66.51
C GLY A 77 -36.83 41.65 66.84
N THR A 78 -36.37 40.89 65.85
CA THR A 78 -35.03 40.32 65.83
C THR A 78 -34.15 41.18 64.93
N PRO A 79 -33.01 41.67 65.41
CA PRO A 79 -32.15 42.54 64.63
C PRO A 79 -31.50 41.73 63.50
N SER A 80 -31.52 42.30 62.30
CA SER A 80 -30.74 41.80 61.15
C SER A 80 -29.32 41.46 61.60
N PRO A 81 -28.76 40.27 61.30
CA PRO A 81 -27.38 39.99 61.65
C PRO A 81 -26.50 40.97 60.86
N ALA A 82 -25.84 41.85 61.60
CA ALA A 82 -24.82 42.74 61.08
C ALA A 82 -23.90 41.93 60.17
N ARG A 83 -23.78 42.34 58.90
CA ARG A 83 -22.77 41.83 57.98
C ARG A 83 -21.43 41.99 58.69
N LYS A 84 -20.89 40.90 59.26
CA LYS A 84 -19.53 40.89 59.82
C LYS A 84 -18.63 41.43 58.73
N ARG A 85 -18.07 42.63 58.94
CA ARG A 85 -17.02 43.17 58.08
C ARG A 85 -15.88 42.16 58.16
N ARG A 86 -15.69 41.38 57.10
CA ARG A 86 -14.54 40.48 56.96
C ARG A 86 -13.27 41.28 57.29
N THR A 87 -12.37 40.69 58.07
CA THR A 87 -11.09 41.33 58.38
C THR A 87 -10.29 41.48 57.10
N LYS A 88 -9.42 42.50 57.03
CA LYS A 88 -8.64 42.81 55.83
C LYS A 88 -7.81 41.61 55.36
N GLU A 89 -7.29 40.82 56.30
CA GLU A 89 -6.53 39.59 56.05
C GLU A 89 -7.38 38.44 55.47
N GLU A 90 -8.63 38.26 55.93
CA GLU A 90 -9.52 37.21 55.41
C GLU A 90 -9.94 37.50 53.96
N ILE A 91 -10.13 38.79 53.62
CA ILE A 91 -10.40 39.24 52.25
C ILE A 91 -9.17 39.03 51.34
N GLU A 92 -7.97 39.24 51.88
CA GLU A 92 -6.71 39.07 51.15
C GLU A 92 -6.40 37.59 50.87
N ALA A 93 -6.60 36.72 51.86
CA ALA A 93 -6.44 35.26 51.71
C ALA A 93 -7.47 34.64 50.73
N ASP A 94 -8.72 35.10 50.72
CA ASP A 94 -9.75 34.67 49.76
C ASP A 94 -9.40 35.13 48.33
N ARG A 95 -8.81 36.33 48.18
CA ARG A 95 -8.29 36.84 46.90
C ARG A 95 -7.08 36.06 46.40
N GLU A 96 -6.17 35.62 47.27
CA GLU A 96 -5.04 34.77 46.89
C GLU A 96 -5.48 33.38 46.45
N LYS A 97 -6.35 32.71 47.21
CA LYS A 97 -6.92 31.41 46.80
C LYS A 97 -7.71 31.51 45.49
N ALA A 98 -8.42 32.62 45.27
CA ALA A 98 -9.11 32.88 44.01
C ALA A 98 -8.12 33.10 42.84
N ARG A 99 -6.96 33.72 43.07
CA ARG A 99 -5.89 33.86 42.09
C ARG A 99 -5.25 32.52 41.76
N GLU A 100 -4.88 31.73 42.76
CA GLU A 100 -4.29 30.39 42.56
C GLU A 100 -5.25 29.46 41.79
N ARG A 101 -6.54 29.44 42.15
CA ARG A 101 -7.55 28.65 41.43
C ARG A 101 -7.76 29.14 39.99
N ARG A 102 -7.59 30.44 39.73
CA ARG A 102 -7.65 31.00 38.38
C ARG A 102 -6.43 30.59 37.57
N GLU A 103 -5.24 30.67 38.15
CA GLU A 103 -3.99 30.24 37.53
C GLU A 103 -3.98 28.73 37.24
N GLU A 104 -4.46 27.90 38.17
CA GLU A 104 -4.56 26.46 37.97
C GLU A 104 -5.51 26.13 36.81
N ARG A 105 -6.68 26.79 36.75
CA ARG A 105 -7.62 26.67 35.63
C ARG A 105 -7.01 27.15 34.31
N GLU A 106 -6.21 28.19 34.34
CA GLU A 106 -5.50 28.70 33.16
C GLU A 106 -4.43 27.72 32.68
N ARG A 107 -3.64 27.15 33.60
CA ARG A 107 -2.67 26.09 33.31
C ARG A 107 -3.35 24.85 32.73
N GLN A 108 -4.46 24.38 33.32
CA GLN A 108 -5.23 23.25 32.79
C GLN A 108 -5.82 23.53 31.41
N ARG A 109 -6.33 24.75 31.16
CA ARG A 109 -6.81 25.17 29.84
C ARG A 109 -5.68 25.23 28.82
N ALA A 110 -4.51 25.72 29.21
CA ALA A 110 -3.32 25.78 28.34
C ALA A 110 -2.82 24.38 27.96
N VAL A 111 -2.81 23.43 28.90
CA VAL A 111 -2.45 22.02 28.63
C VAL A 111 -3.44 21.39 27.65
N ARG A 112 -4.76 21.52 27.89
CA ARG A 112 -5.80 21.00 26.98
C ARG A 112 -5.75 21.63 25.58
N ALA A 113 -5.45 22.94 25.51
CA ALA A 113 -5.30 23.64 24.24
C ALA A 113 -4.08 23.13 23.44
N ARG A 114 -2.94 22.90 24.12
CA ARG A 114 -1.74 22.32 23.50
C ARG A 114 -1.99 20.90 23.00
N GLU A 115 -2.63 20.06 23.81
CA GLU A 115 -2.99 18.68 23.43
C GLU A 115 -3.95 18.64 22.23
N LYS A 116 -4.97 19.53 22.20
CA LYS A 116 -5.89 19.65 21.05
C LYS A 116 -5.16 20.09 19.78
N GLU A 117 -4.23 21.04 19.88
CA GLU A 117 -3.42 21.51 18.76
C GLU A 117 -2.49 20.40 18.24
N GLU A 118 -1.84 19.66 19.13
CA GLU A 118 -1.00 18.50 18.76
C GLU A 118 -1.81 17.42 18.06
N ARG A 119 -2.99 17.08 18.58
CA ARG A 119 -3.91 16.12 17.94
C ARG A 119 -4.37 16.57 16.56
N ARG A 120 -4.66 17.86 16.36
CA ARG A 120 -5.01 18.43 15.04
C ARG A 120 -3.85 18.34 14.06
N ARG A 121 -2.63 18.67 14.49
CA ARG A 121 -1.42 18.55 13.66
C ARG A 121 -1.11 17.09 13.31
N GLU A 122 -1.29 16.17 14.25
CA GLU A 122 -1.15 14.74 13.98
C GLU A 122 -2.21 14.25 12.99
N GLN A 123 -3.47 14.63 13.17
CA GLN A 123 -4.55 14.28 12.24
C GLN A 123 -4.29 14.84 10.84
N GLN A 124 -3.80 16.08 10.73
CA GLN A 124 -3.42 16.67 9.45
C GLN A 124 -2.27 15.90 8.79
N ARG A 125 -1.20 15.61 9.52
CA ARG A 125 -0.09 14.78 9.01
C ARG A 125 -0.56 13.40 8.55
N ARG A 126 -1.49 12.78 9.28
CA ARG A 126 -2.08 11.48 8.89
C ARG A 126 -2.91 11.59 7.62
N ARG A 127 -3.70 12.66 7.46
CA ARG A 127 -4.48 12.92 6.24
C ARG A 127 -3.55 13.16 5.04
N GLU A 128 -2.54 14.01 5.19
CA GLU A 128 -1.55 14.28 4.13
C GLU A 128 -0.79 13.01 3.73
N ALA A 129 -0.36 12.20 4.70
CA ALA A 129 0.29 10.92 4.41
C ALA A 129 -0.64 9.92 3.70
N ALA A 130 -1.92 9.87 4.09
CA ALA A 130 -2.91 9.01 3.45
C ALA A 130 -3.22 9.46 2.01
N GLU A 131 -3.35 10.76 1.77
CA GLU A 131 -3.55 11.31 0.42
C GLU A 131 -2.33 11.08 -0.48
N ASN A 132 -1.12 11.25 0.06
CA ASN A 132 0.11 10.91 -0.67
C ASN A 132 0.17 9.41 -1.01
N LEU A 133 -0.23 8.53 -0.10
CA LEU A 133 -0.28 7.09 -0.40
C LEU A 133 -1.35 6.76 -1.47
N LYS A 134 -2.50 7.46 -1.44
CA LYS A 134 -3.56 7.31 -2.46
C LYS A 134 -3.08 7.77 -3.84
N SER A 135 -2.36 8.89 -3.93
CA SER A 135 -1.84 9.38 -5.22
C SER A 135 -0.79 8.44 -5.81
N LEU A 136 -0.03 7.73 -4.96
CA LEU A 136 0.97 6.75 -5.37
C LEU A 136 0.39 5.37 -5.72
N ARG A 137 -0.93 5.17 -5.65
CA ARG A 137 -1.54 3.88 -6.06
C ARG A 137 -1.22 3.57 -7.52
N PRO A 138 -1.00 2.29 -7.88
CA PRO A 138 -0.58 1.91 -9.23
C PRO A 138 -1.50 2.43 -10.34
N GLU A 139 -2.81 2.49 -10.11
CA GLU A 139 -3.79 2.97 -11.10
C GLU A 139 -3.62 4.48 -11.36
N ASN A 140 -3.31 5.26 -10.32
CA ASN A 140 -3.04 6.69 -10.42
C ASN A 140 -1.66 6.95 -11.04
N CYS A 141 -0.65 6.17 -10.63
CA CYS A 141 0.69 6.26 -11.20
C CYS A 141 0.77 5.85 -12.67
N LEU A 142 -0.09 4.94 -13.15
CA LEU A 142 -0.22 4.61 -14.57
C LEU A 142 -0.67 5.81 -15.40
N ARG A 143 -1.59 6.63 -14.88
CA ARG A 143 -2.09 7.82 -15.58
C ARG A 143 -1.02 8.90 -15.75
N CYS A 144 -0.02 8.92 -14.88
CA CYS A 144 1.10 9.85 -14.95
C CYS A 144 2.30 9.29 -15.73
N LEU A 145 2.21 8.07 -16.28
CA LEU A 145 3.23 7.50 -17.15
C LEU A 145 2.90 7.76 -18.62
N THR A 146 3.96 7.94 -19.40
CA THR A 146 3.91 8.04 -20.86
C THR A 146 4.93 7.05 -21.41
N VAL A 147 4.47 6.16 -22.30
CA VAL A 147 5.32 5.21 -23.02
C VAL A 147 5.86 5.92 -24.25
N CYS A 148 7.17 6.13 -24.31
CA CYS A 148 7.84 6.79 -25.41
C CYS A 148 8.37 5.70 -26.36
N VAL A 149 7.91 5.70 -27.61
CA VAL A 149 8.22 4.70 -28.62
C VAL A 149 9.02 5.34 -29.74
N ASP A 150 10.18 4.77 -30.06
CA ASP A 150 11.01 5.24 -31.17
C ASP A 150 10.35 4.89 -32.53
N PRO A 151 10.28 5.82 -33.49
CA PRO A 151 9.66 5.58 -34.79
C PRO A 151 10.30 4.45 -35.60
N ALA A 152 11.60 4.14 -35.43
CA ALA A 152 12.24 3.04 -36.14
C ALA A 152 11.69 1.68 -35.67
N LEU A 153 11.27 1.58 -34.40
CA LEU A 153 10.64 0.37 -33.87
C LEU A 153 9.37 0.01 -34.63
N LEU A 154 8.60 1.02 -35.02
CA LEU A 154 7.32 0.88 -35.71
C LEU A 154 7.45 0.47 -37.18
N GLN A 155 8.67 0.40 -37.70
CA GLN A 155 8.95 -0.10 -39.05
C GLN A 155 9.07 -1.63 -39.10
N GLN A 156 9.16 -2.29 -37.95
CA GLN A 156 9.22 -3.75 -37.86
C GLN A 156 7.83 -4.39 -38.03
N ASP A 157 7.79 -5.53 -38.72
CA ASP A 157 6.56 -6.30 -38.94
C ASP A 157 5.99 -6.81 -37.61
N GLY A 158 4.72 -6.50 -37.31
CA GLY A 158 4.04 -6.89 -36.06
C GLY A 158 4.12 -5.85 -34.94
N SER A 159 4.76 -4.70 -35.16
CA SER A 159 4.83 -3.60 -34.19
C SER A 159 3.47 -2.89 -33.95
N ASP A 160 2.50 -3.09 -34.84
CA ASP A 160 1.11 -2.67 -34.69
C ASP A 160 0.45 -3.29 -33.46
N ILE A 161 0.76 -4.56 -33.13
CA ILE A 161 0.26 -5.25 -31.94
C ILE A 161 0.59 -4.47 -30.65
N LEU A 162 1.78 -3.86 -30.60
CA LEU A 162 2.20 -3.03 -29.46
C LEU A 162 1.30 -1.80 -29.35
N LEU A 163 1.15 -1.03 -30.43
CA LEU A 163 0.36 0.20 -30.42
C LEU A 163 -1.13 -0.09 -30.14
N ASP A 164 -1.70 -1.11 -30.76
CA ASP A 164 -3.09 -1.53 -30.54
C ASP A 164 -3.33 -1.92 -29.09
N THR A 165 -2.39 -2.66 -28.48
CA THR A 165 -2.49 -3.07 -27.08
C THR A 165 -2.37 -1.88 -26.13
N LEU A 166 -1.42 -0.97 -26.37
CA LEU A 166 -1.25 0.23 -25.55
C LEU A 166 -2.47 1.17 -25.67
N ALA A 167 -3.04 1.29 -26.87
CA ALA A 167 -4.26 2.05 -27.12
C ALA A 167 -5.49 1.40 -26.46
N ALA A 168 -5.62 0.07 -26.50
CA ALA A 168 -6.69 -0.67 -25.82
C ALA A 168 -6.66 -0.49 -24.29
N PHE A 169 -5.48 -0.24 -23.70
CA PHE A 169 -5.35 0.11 -22.29
C PHE A 169 -5.56 1.60 -21.99
N GLU A 170 -5.79 2.44 -23.00
CA GLU A 170 -5.89 3.90 -22.89
C GLU A 170 -4.65 4.52 -22.22
N TRP A 171 -3.46 3.96 -22.47
CA TRP A 171 -2.22 4.49 -21.94
C TRP A 171 -1.70 5.66 -22.80
N ARG A 172 -0.98 6.58 -22.17
CA ARG A 172 -0.37 7.71 -22.89
C ARG A 172 0.85 7.23 -23.66
N ILE A 173 0.88 7.52 -24.95
CA ILE A 173 1.94 7.13 -25.86
C ILE A 173 2.51 8.40 -26.49
N SER A 174 3.84 8.50 -26.55
CA SER A 174 4.56 9.50 -27.34
C SER A 174 5.39 8.75 -28.40
N ILE A 175 5.37 9.23 -29.64
CA ILE A 175 6.16 8.69 -30.75
C ILE A 175 7.16 9.77 -31.14
N GLU A 176 8.39 9.63 -30.68
CA GLU A 176 9.46 10.62 -30.80
C GLU A 176 10.79 9.90 -31.05
N SER A 177 11.66 10.49 -31.89
CA SER A 177 12.99 9.94 -32.13
C SER A 177 13.81 9.90 -30.85
N GLN A 178 14.29 8.71 -30.49
CA GLN A 178 15.05 8.49 -29.26
C GLN A 178 16.55 8.42 -29.53
N GLN A 179 17.35 8.46 -28.46
CA GLN A 179 18.80 8.29 -28.57
C GLN A 179 19.19 6.91 -29.11
N LEU A 180 18.36 5.90 -28.82
CA LEU A 180 18.53 4.55 -29.33
C LEU A 180 17.40 4.23 -30.31
N PRO A 181 17.70 3.92 -31.58
CA PRO A 181 16.68 3.44 -32.50
C PRO A 181 16.10 2.11 -32.01
N ASN A 182 14.85 1.83 -32.36
CA ASN A 182 14.14 0.61 -31.92
C ASN A 182 13.96 0.51 -30.39
N SER A 183 13.93 1.64 -29.69
CA SER A 183 13.76 1.68 -28.23
C SER A 183 12.35 2.05 -27.78
N VAL A 184 12.02 1.58 -26.58
CA VAL A 184 10.88 2.00 -25.77
C VAL A 184 11.40 2.49 -24.43
N THR A 185 11.00 3.69 -24.05
CA THR A 185 11.31 4.31 -22.76
C THR A 185 10.05 4.82 -22.08
N TRP A 186 10.19 5.34 -20.86
CA TRP A 186 9.07 5.86 -20.10
C TRP A 186 9.42 7.23 -19.53
N THR A 187 8.44 8.12 -19.54
CA THR A 187 8.50 9.38 -18.80
C THR A 187 7.35 9.44 -17.80
N ARG A 188 7.58 10.15 -16.71
CA ARG A 188 6.60 10.35 -15.64
C ARG A 188 6.39 11.83 -15.39
N ASP A 189 5.14 12.25 -15.40
CA ASP A 189 4.79 13.62 -15.02
C ASP A 189 4.91 13.79 -13.50
N LEU A 190 5.59 14.85 -13.08
CA LEU A 190 5.60 15.26 -11.68
C LEU A 190 4.34 16.07 -11.35
N PRO A 191 3.75 15.88 -10.15
CA PRO A 191 2.68 16.73 -9.68
C PRO A 191 3.18 18.18 -9.59
N GLN A 192 2.48 19.05 -10.32
CA GLN A 192 2.86 20.43 -10.58
C GLN A 192 2.98 21.24 -9.27
N GLN A 193 4.12 21.89 -9.06
CA GLN A 193 4.35 22.83 -7.96
C GLN A 193 4.67 24.22 -8.52
N GLY A 194 3.81 24.78 -9.39
CA GLY A 194 3.96 26.12 -9.98
C GLY A 194 3.57 26.22 -11.45
N ASP A 195 3.45 27.46 -11.95
CA ASP A 195 2.92 27.84 -13.29
C ASP A 195 3.90 27.61 -14.47
N ASP A 196 5.13 27.13 -14.21
CA ASP A 196 6.13 26.90 -15.25
C ASP A 196 6.26 25.40 -15.60
N GLY A 197 5.53 24.98 -16.64
CA GLY A 197 5.78 23.74 -17.40
C GLY A 197 5.47 22.41 -16.68
N ILE A 198 5.05 21.40 -17.45
CA ILE A 198 5.00 20.01 -16.98
C ILE A 198 6.46 19.53 -16.87
N GLY A 199 6.98 19.43 -15.64
CA GLY A 199 8.24 18.74 -15.40
C GLY A 199 8.03 17.23 -15.56
N SER A 200 8.45 16.66 -16.68
CA SER A 200 8.51 15.21 -16.86
C SER A 200 9.89 14.70 -16.42
N VAL A 201 9.91 13.53 -15.80
CA VAL A 201 11.14 12.82 -15.41
C VAL A 201 11.24 11.56 -16.25
N GLU A 202 12.41 11.36 -16.86
CA GLU A 202 12.71 10.13 -17.59
C GLU A 202 12.96 8.98 -16.62
N GLU A 203 12.33 7.83 -16.85
CA GLU A 203 12.55 6.63 -16.06
C GLU A 203 13.88 5.96 -16.46
N GLU A 204 14.41 5.16 -15.54
CA GLU A 204 15.72 4.50 -15.70
C GLU A 204 15.69 3.34 -16.71
N HIS A 205 14.52 2.83 -17.09
CA HIS A 205 14.40 1.62 -17.89
C HIS A 205 14.36 1.95 -19.39
N VAL A 206 15.12 1.19 -20.17
CA VAL A 206 15.14 1.25 -21.63
C VAL A 206 14.97 -0.16 -22.17
N VAL A 207 13.98 -0.35 -23.03
CA VAL A 207 13.78 -1.62 -23.74
C VAL A 207 14.20 -1.40 -25.19
N LEU A 208 15.10 -2.25 -25.70
CA LEU A 208 15.57 -2.20 -27.09
C LEU A 208 15.13 -3.48 -27.79
N VAL A 209 14.46 -3.37 -28.93
CA VAL A 209 13.98 -4.54 -29.69
C VAL A 209 14.84 -4.69 -30.94
N LEU A 210 15.50 -5.83 -31.07
CA LEU A 210 16.38 -6.14 -32.19
C LEU A 210 15.90 -7.42 -32.88
N GLY A 211 15.99 -7.43 -34.22
CA GLY A 211 15.90 -8.68 -34.97
C GLY A 211 17.14 -9.53 -34.73
N LEU A 212 17.02 -10.84 -34.96
CA LEU A 212 18.12 -11.78 -34.79
C LEU A 212 19.39 -11.40 -35.59
N THR A 213 19.25 -10.86 -36.80
CA THR A 213 20.39 -10.40 -37.61
C THR A 213 21.15 -9.25 -36.94
N ASP A 214 20.44 -8.20 -36.52
CA ASP A 214 21.03 -7.03 -35.86
C ASP A 214 21.70 -7.42 -34.54
N PHE A 215 21.08 -8.36 -33.82
CA PHE A 215 21.66 -8.94 -32.61
C PHE A 215 22.95 -9.70 -32.89
N MET A 216 23.01 -10.52 -33.95
CA MET A 216 24.24 -11.24 -34.30
C MET A 216 25.36 -10.28 -34.73
N ASP A 217 25.03 -9.20 -35.44
CA ASP A 217 26.01 -8.15 -35.80
C ASP A 217 26.54 -7.43 -34.55
N MET A 218 25.67 -7.21 -33.56
CA MET A 218 26.06 -6.74 -32.23
C MET A 218 27.02 -7.72 -31.56
N VAL A 219 26.70 -9.02 -31.53
CA VAL A 219 27.53 -10.04 -30.89
C VAL A 219 28.91 -10.12 -31.53
N VAL A 220 28.99 -10.11 -32.87
CA VAL A 220 30.26 -10.09 -33.61
C VAL A 220 31.07 -8.86 -33.23
N SER A 221 30.44 -7.68 -33.18
CA SER A 221 31.10 -6.43 -32.84
C SER A 221 31.65 -6.43 -31.41
N VAL A 222 30.90 -6.98 -30.44
CA VAL A 222 31.39 -7.13 -29.06
C VAL A 222 32.55 -8.12 -29.00
N LYS A 223 32.43 -9.27 -29.67
CA LYS A 223 33.48 -10.28 -29.67
C LYS A 223 34.78 -9.73 -30.24
N THR A 224 34.71 -9.02 -31.37
CA THR A 224 35.89 -8.34 -31.93
C THR A 224 36.50 -7.34 -30.96
N MET A 225 35.66 -6.57 -30.23
CA MET A 225 36.11 -5.61 -29.23
C MET A 225 36.83 -6.27 -28.04
N LEU A 226 36.35 -7.45 -27.60
CA LEU A 226 36.96 -8.23 -26.53
C LEU A 226 38.31 -8.82 -26.94
N ASP A 227 38.43 -9.26 -28.19
CA ASP A 227 39.65 -9.87 -28.71
C ASP A 227 40.73 -8.83 -29.07
N SER A 228 40.36 -7.56 -29.33
CA SER A 228 41.27 -6.51 -29.83
C SER A 228 41.75 -5.47 -28.79
N ASP A 229 41.91 -5.86 -27.51
CA ASP A 229 42.51 -5.04 -26.43
C ASP A 229 41.90 -3.61 -26.29
N GLY A 230 40.64 -3.43 -26.71
CA GLY A 230 39.88 -2.18 -26.52
C GLY A 230 39.98 -1.14 -27.64
N GLU A 231 40.57 -1.43 -28.81
CA GLU A 231 40.39 -0.55 -29.97
C GLU A 231 38.96 -0.71 -30.53
N GLU A 232 38.12 0.31 -30.30
CA GLU A 232 36.76 0.42 -30.85
C GLU A 232 36.80 0.50 -32.39
N THR A 233 36.90 -0.65 -33.04
CA THR A 233 36.86 -0.76 -34.49
C THR A 233 35.46 -1.21 -34.89
N GLY A 234 34.50 -0.27 -34.94
CA GLY A 234 33.11 -0.60 -35.21
C GLY A 234 32.27 0.58 -35.68
N VAL A 235 32.53 1.06 -36.90
CA VAL A 235 31.69 2.02 -37.61
C VAL A 235 30.31 1.37 -37.88
N GLY A 236 29.27 1.83 -37.18
CA GLY A 236 27.87 1.61 -37.57
C GLY A 236 27.03 0.58 -36.79
N SER A 237 27.54 0.00 -35.70
CA SER A 237 26.78 -0.98 -34.89
C SER A 237 25.87 -0.31 -33.85
N PHE A 238 24.72 -0.92 -33.50
CA PHE A 238 23.84 -0.53 -32.39
C PHE A 238 24.56 -0.42 -31.03
N LEU A 239 25.78 -0.96 -30.94
CA LEU A 239 26.61 -0.92 -29.75
C LEU A 239 27.08 0.48 -29.36
N SER A 240 27.56 1.32 -30.29
CA SER A 240 28.17 2.59 -29.87
C SER A 240 27.14 3.54 -29.24
N PRO A 241 25.93 3.74 -29.81
CA PRO A 241 24.91 4.55 -29.16
C PRO A 241 24.46 3.93 -27.82
N LEU A 242 24.39 2.60 -27.74
CA LEU A 242 24.03 1.88 -26.52
C LEU A 242 25.05 2.07 -25.40
N LEU A 243 26.35 1.95 -25.71
CA LEU A 243 27.42 2.17 -24.76
C LEU A 243 27.48 3.64 -24.33
N GLU A 244 27.30 4.59 -25.24
CA GLU A 244 27.19 6.01 -24.91
C GLU A 244 26.01 6.30 -23.96
N CYS A 245 24.85 5.67 -24.20
CA CYS A 245 23.67 5.81 -23.35
C CYS A 245 23.95 5.32 -21.92
N LEU A 246 24.53 4.12 -21.79
CA LEU A 246 24.89 3.53 -20.49
C LEU A 246 25.98 4.31 -19.76
N ASN A 247 26.95 4.86 -20.49
CA ASN A 247 28.04 5.67 -19.92
C ASN A 247 27.55 7.05 -19.45
N ARG A 248 26.50 7.61 -20.07
CA ARG A 248 25.94 8.92 -19.70
C ARG A 248 25.16 8.88 -18.39
N ASP A 249 24.43 7.80 -18.14
CA ASP A 249 23.67 7.62 -16.91
C ASP A 249 23.79 6.19 -16.39
N ALA A 250 24.60 6.03 -15.35
CA ALA A 250 24.86 4.75 -14.69
C ALA A 250 23.61 4.13 -14.01
N LYS A 251 22.51 4.87 -13.89
CA LYS A 251 21.25 4.32 -13.37
C LYS A 251 20.41 3.66 -14.47
N LYS A 252 20.72 3.86 -15.74
CA LYS A 252 19.97 3.28 -16.85
C LYS A 252 20.10 1.76 -16.83
N VAL A 253 18.95 1.10 -16.99
CA VAL A 253 18.84 -0.35 -17.10
C VAL A 253 18.31 -0.68 -18.47
N VAL A 254 19.13 -1.34 -19.28
CA VAL A 254 18.78 -1.72 -20.65
C VAL A 254 18.38 -3.18 -20.69
N THR A 255 17.23 -3.45 -21.32
CA THR A 255 16.78 -4.81 -21.66
C THR A 255 16.72 -4.96 -23.18
N LEU A 256 17.54 -5.87 -23.72
CA LEU A 256 17.52 -6.27 -25.12
C LEU A 256 16.49 -7.38 -25.31
N LEU A 257 15.49 -7.12 -26.16
CA LEU A 257 14.52 -8.10 -26.61
C LEU A 257 14.90 -8.51 -28.04
N VAL A 258 15.26 -9.78 -28.22
CA VAL A 258 15.65 -10.32 -29.51
C VAL A 258 14.49 -11.10 -30.09
N THR A 259 13.99 -10.68 -31.25
CA THR A 259 12.91 -11.36 -31.98
C THR A 259 13.48 -12.17 -33.14
N ASP A 260 12.97 -13.39 -33.30
CA ASP A 260 13.21 -14.19 -34.50
C ASP A 260 11.99 -14.05 -35.43
N SER A 261 12.18 -13.38 -36.57
CA SER A 261 11.13 -13.19 -37.57
C SER A 261 11.06 -14.34 -38.59
N GLN A 262 11.86 -15.41 -38.46
CA GLN A 262 11.85 -16.52 -39.41
C GLN A 262 10.83 -17.61 -39.04
N PRO A 263 9.78 -17.83 -39.86
CA PRO A 263 8.73 -18.82 -39.58
C PRO A 263 9.13 -20.29 -39.83
N ASP A 264 10.34 -20.55 -40.34
CA ASP A 264 10.69 -21.86 -40.92
C ASP A 264 11.64 -22.74 -40.10
N TYR A 265 12.00 -22.37 -38.86
CA TYR A 265 12.78 -23.25 -37.99
C TYR A 265 11.94 -23.82 -36.85
N SER A 266 11.29 -24.94 -37.14
CA SER A 266 10.74 -25.80 -36.10
C SER A 266 11.84 -26.25 -35.13
N GLY A 267 11.81 -25.73 -33.90
CA GLY A 267 12.21 -26.48 -32.72
C GLY A 267 13.70 -26.63 -32.42
N THR A 268 14.54 -25.60 -32.64
CA THR A 268 15.79 -25.42 -31.87
C THR A 268 16.23 -23.96 -31.93
N GLY A 269 15.86 -23.16 -30.91
CA GLY A 269 16.12 -21.71 -30.86
C GLY A 269 17.61 -21.35 -30.96
N ALA A 270 17.92 -20.18 -31.52
CA ALA A 270 19.25 -19.56 -31.63
C ALA A 270 20.36 -20.32 -32.40
N PHE A 271 20.23 -21.62 -32.69
CA PHE A 271 21.30 -22.43 -33.30
C PHE A 271 21.40 -22.33 -34.84
N GLY A 272 20.35 -21.90 -35.54
CA GLY A 272 20.33 -21.88 -37.01
C GLY A 272 21.20 -20.79 -37.66
N VAL A 273 21.41 -19.66 -36.97
CA VAL A 273 22.21 -18.53 -37.51
C VAL A 273 23.70 -18.71 -37.26
N GLN A 274 24.08 -19.56 -36.30
CA GLN A 274 25.47 -19.85 -35.91
C GLN A 274 26.33 -20.35 -37.08
N ALA A 275 25.74 -21.14 -37.98
CA ALA A 275 26.45 -21.71 -39.12
C ALA A 275 26.78 -20.68 -40.23
N LYS A 276 26.08 -19.52 -40.27
CA LYS A 276 26.30 -18.52 -41.33
C LYS A 276 27.42 -17.53 -41.02
N GLN A 277 27.77 -17.32 -39.74
CA GLN A 277 28.74 -16.29 -39.33
C GLN A 277 30.03 -16.86 -38.73
N GLY A 278 30.17 -18.18 -38.60
CA GLY A 278 31.41 -18.82 -38.14
C GLY A 278 31.74 -18.64 -36.65
N MET A 279 30.77 -18.21 -35.83
CA MET A 279 30.93 -18.10 -34.38
C MET A 279 30.64 -19.44 -33.70
N GLU A 280 31.46 -19.80 -32.71
CA GLU A 280 31.19 -20.93 -31.84
C GLU A 280 30.14 -20.54 -30.78
N ASN A 281 29.38 -21.51 -30.26
CA ASN A 281 28.43 -21.28 -29.17
C ASN A 281 29.09 -20.62 -27.95
N MET A 282 30.34 -20.99 -27.69
CA MET A 282 31.12 -20.44 -26.60
C MET A 282 31.40 -18.94 -26.78
N ASP A 283 31.60 -18.46 -28.01
CA ASP A 283 31.82 -17.03 -28.30
C ASP A 283 30.56 -16.21 -28.00
N ILE A 284 29.39 -16.75 -28.36
CA ILE A 284 28.10 -16.11 -28.09
C ILE A 284 27.86 -16.05 -26.58
N GLU A 285 28.06 -17.16 -25.86
CA GLU A 285 27.92 -17.20 -24.41
C GLU A 285 28.89 -16.24 -23.70
N GLU A 286 30.15 -16.16 -24.16
CA GLU A 286 31.14 -15.21 -23.64
C GLU A 286 30.67 -13.76 -23.77
N VAL A 287 30.16 -13.38 -24.95
CA VAL A 287 29.61 -12.04 -25.19
C VAL A 287 28.39 -11.76 -24.32
N LEU A 288 27.47 -12.72 -24.19
CA LEU A 288 26.29 -12.57 -23.34
C LEU A 288 26.67 -12.37 -21.86
N VAL A 289 27.63 -13.14 -21.37
CA VAL A 289 28.17 -13.00 -20.01
C VAL A 289 28.83 -11.63 -19.83
N TYR A 290 29.59 -11.16 -20.81
CA TYR A 290 30.18 -9.82 -20.78
C TYR A 290 29.12 -8.71 -20.75
N LEU A 291 28.10 -8.77 -21.60
CA LEU A 291 27.00 -7.79 -21.60
C LEU A 291 26.27 -7.74 -20.25
N GLN A 292 26.03 -8.89 -19.64
CA GLN A 292 25.36 -8.98 -18.35
C GLN A 292 26.25 -8.48 -17.20
N LEU A 293 27.51 -8.93 -17.10
CA LEU A 293 28.38 -8.64 -15.96
C LEU A 293 29.05 -7.27 -16.03
N CYS A 294 29.47 -6.85 -17.23
CA CYS A 294 30.26 -5.63 -17.40
C CYS A 294 29.42 -4.42 -17.82
N LYS A 295 28.26 -4.63 -18.46
CA LYS A 295 27.41 -3.54 -18.98
C LYS A 295 26.02 -3.46 -18.36
N ASN A 296 25.65 -4.41 -17.48
CA ASN A 296 24.33 -4.48 -16.84
C ASN A 296 23.17 -4.50 -17.85
N ILE A 297 23.38 -5.16 -18.98
CA ILE A 297 22.36 -5.33 -20.02
C ILE A 297 21.69 -6.69 -19.82
N SER A 298 20.36 -6.69 -19.70
CA SER A 298 19.57 -7.93 -19.64
C SER A 298 19.15 -8.33 -21.05
N LEU A 299 19.19 -9.63 -21.36
CA LEU A 299 18.83 -10.15 -22.68
C LEU A 299 17.71 -11.18 -22.58
N VAL A 300 16.72 -11.06 -23.47
CA VAL A 300 15.57 -11.96 -23.56
C VAL A 300 15.29 -12.29 -25.03
N PHE A 301 15.30 -13.57 -25.37
CA PHE A 301 14.84 -14.04 -26.67
C PHE A 301 13.34 -14.29 -26.63
N LEU A 302 12.62 -13.79 -27.63
CA LEU A 302 11.16 -13.84 -27.72
C LEU A 302 10.73 -14.37 -29.08
N ASP A 303 9.67 -15.16 -29.09
CA ASP A 303 9.18 -15.85 -30.29
C ASP A 303 8.35 -14.94 -31.20
N GLY A 304 7.96 -13.75 -30.72
CA GLY A 304 7.25 -12.77 -31.54
C GLY A 304 6.75 -11.53 -30.81
N TRP A 305 6.08 -10.67 -31.57
CA TRP A 305 5.63 -9.35 -31.11
C TRP A 305 4.59 -9.34 -30.00
N GLN A 306 3.82 -10.43 -29.86
CA GLN A 306 2.90 -10.56 -28.74
C GLN A 306 3.65 -10.63 -27.40
N GLU A 307 4.80 -11.32 -27.37
CA GLU A 307 5.64 -11.42 -26.17
C GLU A 307 6.40 -10.13 -25.89
N VAL A 308 6.90 -9.46 -26.94
CA VAL A 308 7.48 -8.11 -26.84
C VAL A 308 6.48 -7.15 -26.19
N THR A 309 5.25 -7.16 -26.69
CA THR A 309 4.15 -6.34 -26.16
C THR A 309 3.83 -6.70 -24.71
N ASN A 310 3.77 -7.99 -24.37
CA ASN A 310 3.56 -8.43 -23.00
C ASN A 310 4.68 -7.95 -22.07
N HIS A 311 5.94 -7.98 -22.53
CA HIS A 311 7.08 -7.49 -21.79
C HIS A 311 6.99 -5.98 -21.54
N VAL A 312 6.75 -5.18 -22.58
CA VAL A 312 6.56 -3.72 -22.45
C VAL A 312 5.41 -3.42 -21.48
N CYS A 313 4.27 -4.12 -21.59
CA CYS A 313 3.16 -3.97 -20.64
C CYS A 313 3.53 -4.34 -19.20
N ALA A 314 4.33 -5.39 -19.01
CA ALA A 314 4.80 -5.81 -17.70
C ALA A 314 5.72 -4.75 -17.08
N VAL A 315 6.66 -4.20 -17.85
CA VAL A 315 7.54 -3.11 -17.41
C VAL A 315 6.74 -1.87 -17.06
N THR A 316 5.81 -1.42 -17.92
CA THR A 316 4.94 -0.26 -17.61
C THR A 316 4.16 -0.45 -16.31
N LYS A 317 3.59 -1.64 -16.09
CA LYS A 317 2.88 -1.98 -14.84
C LYS A 317 3.81 -2.10 -13.63
N ALA A 318 5.07 -2.50 -13.83
CA ALA A 318 6.06 -2.54 -12.76
C ALA A 318 6.50 -1.13 -12.37
N LEU A 319 6.76 -0.26 -13.34
CA LEU A 319 7.10 1.15 -13.14
C LEU A 319 5.98 1.91 -12.42
N SER A 320 4.72 1.61 -12.68
CA SER A 320 3.61 2.24 -11.93
C SER A 320 3.51 1.80 -10.47
N LYS A 321 3.93 0.57 -10.16
CA LYS A 321 3.94 0.03 -8.79
C LYS A 321 5.17 0.45 -7.98
N ARG A 322 6.27 0.81 -8.65
CA ARG A 322 7.56 1.12 -8.00
C ARG A 322 7.45 2.21 -6.91
N PRO A 323 6.80 3.37 -7.14
CA PRO A 323 6.70 4.40 -6.09
C PRO A 323 5.93 3.92 -4.86
N PHE A 324 4.82 3.19 -5.08
CA PHE A 324 4.03 2.58 -4.00
C PHE A 324 4.87 1.58 -3.20
N LYS A 325 5.52 0.63 -3.89
CA LYS A 325 6.36 -0.40 -3.30
C LYS A 325 7.51 0.18 -2.48
N LEU A 326 8.20 1.20 -2.97
CA LEU A 326 9.28 1.85 -2.21
C LEU A 326 8.80 2.47 -0.88
N LEU A 327 7.55 2.91 -0.82
CA LEU A 327 6.96 3.49 0.38
C LEU A 327 6.37 2.44 1.32
N THR A 328 5.76 1.37 0.80
CA THR A 328 5.08 0.33 1.59
C THR A 328 5.97 -0.87 1.95
N GLU A 329 6.85 -1.34 1.05
CA GLU A 329 7.70 -2.51 1.31
C GLU A 329 8.73 -2.24 2.42
N ARG A 330 9.11 -0.98 2.66
CA ARG A 330 9.93 -0.61 3.84
C ARG A 330 9.20 -0.81 5.17
N ALA A 331 7.86 -0.91 5.15
CA ALA A 331 7.01 -0.98 6.33
C ALA A 331 6.39 -2.37 6.55
N GLU A 332 6.46 -3.27 5.57
CA GLU A 332 5.77 -4.55 5.60
C GLU A 332 6.69 -5.70 6.06
N LEU A 333 6.05 -6.75 6.56
CA LEU A 333 6.68 -7.88 7.24
C LEU A 333 7.84 -8.47 6.43
N PRO A 334 8.86 -9.09 7.06
CA PRO A 334 10.04 -9.60 6.36
C PRO A 334 9.76 -10.84 5.47
N PHE A 335 8.50 -11.12 5.14
CA PHE A 335 8.08 -12.23 4.29
C PHE A 335 7.16 -11.74 3.17
N CYS A 336 7.20 -12.44 2.03
CA CYS A 336 6.39 -12.10 0.86
C CYS A 336 4.90 -12.20 1.18
N VAL A 337 4.19 -11.07 1.10
CA VAL A 337 2.71 -11.01 1.16
C VAL A 337 2.05 -11.25 -0.20
N ASP A 338 2.85 -11.31 -1.26
CA ASP A 338 2.40 -11.50 -2.64
C ASP A 338 2.37 -12.99 -3.03
N GLY A 339 1.34 -13.38 -3.79
CA GLY A 339 1.25 -14.69 -4.43
C GLY A 339 0.24 -15.66 -3.79
N SER A 340 -0.02 -16.78 -4.50
CA SER A 340 -0.99 -17.80 -4.07
C SER A 340 -0.62 -18.45 -2.73
N TRP A 341 0.67 -18.49 -2.40
CA TRP A 341 1.19 -18.96 -1.11
C TRP A 341 0.76 -18.08 0.07
N ALA A 342 0.79 -16.75 -0.10
CA ALA A 342 0.39 -15.78 0.92
C ALA A 342 -1.13 -15.51 0.95
N SER A 343 -1.87 -16.07 0.00
CA SER A 343 -3.32 -15.90 -0.08
C SER A 343 -4.01 -16.48 1.15
N GLY A 344 -4.95 -15.72 1.73
CA GLY A 344 -5.79 -16.17 2.84
C GLY A 344 -6.69 -17.35 2.47
N ALA A 345 -7.45 -17.86 3.45
CA ALA A 345 -8.57 -18.76 3.19
C ALA A 345 -9.87 -18.00 3.50
N ARG A 346 -10.89 -18.19 2.65
CA ARG A 346 -12.21 -17.59 2.86
C ARG A 346 -12.88 -18.29 4.04
N VAL A 347 -13.38 -17.51 5.00
CA VAL A 347 -14.08 -18.01 6.18
C VAL A 347 -15.48 -17.42 6.21
N GLU A 348 -16.49 -18.29 6.28
CA GLU A 348 -17.89 -17.91 6.39
C GLU A 348 -18.27 -17.64 7.85
N ARG A 349 -19.44 -17.00 8.07
CA ARG A 349 -19.90 -16.61 9.42
C ARG A 349 -20.12 -17.79 10.37
N ASP A 350 -20.38 -18.96 9.84
CA ASP A 350 -20.55 -20.23 10.57
C ASP A 350 -19.21 -20.88 10.95
N GLY A 351 -18.07 -20.30 10.55
CA GLY A 351 -16.73 -20.84 10.76
C GLY A 351 -16.28 -21.84 9.69
N SER A 352 -17.09 -22.08 8.65
CA SER A 352 -16.68 -22.89 7.50
C SER A 352 -15.46 -22.24 6.84
N GLY A 353 -14.38 -23.00 6.71
CA GLY A 353 -13.07 -22.53 6.22
C GLY A 353 -11.99 -22.37 7.30
N LEU A 354 -12.33 -22.34 8.59
CA LEU A 354 -11.34 -22.23 9.67
C LEU A 354 -10.34 -23.40 9.71
N ILE A 355 -10.77 -24.60 9.32
CA ILE A 355 -9.85 -25.75 9.23
C ILE A 355 -8.78 -25.55 8.14
N GLN A 356 -9.13 -24.86 7.04
CA GLN A 356 -8.19 -24.52 5.98
C GLN A 356 -7.22 -23.43 6.46
N VAL A 357 -7.72 -22.44 7.21
CA VAL A 357 -6.86 -21.44 7.88
C VAL A 357 -5.88 -22.14 8.81
N TRP A 358 -6.36 -23.05 9.66
CA TRP A 358 -5.53 -23.79 10.59
C TRP A 358 -4.44 -24.60 9.88
N SER A 359 -4.80 -25.30 8.81
CA SER A 359 -3.83 -26.01 7.97
C SER A 359 -2.80 -25.06 7.36
N LYS A 360 -3.23 -23.91 6.81
CA LYS A 360 -2.31 -22.90 6.23
C LYS A 360 -1.37 -22.30 7.27
N GLN A 361 -1.83 -22.08 8.51
CA GLN A 361 -1.00 -21.59 9.61
C GLN A 361 0.13 -22.56 9.93
N ILE A 362 -0.16 -23.87 10.00
CA ILE A 362 0.87 -24.90 10.20
C ILE A 362 1.87 -24.95 9.02
N GLN A 363 1.39 -24.75 7.78
CA GLN A 363 2.24 -24.71 6.58
C GLN A 363 3.20 -23.51 6.51
N GLN A 364 2.95 -22.43 7.26
CA GLN A 364 3.87 -21.28 7.31
C GLN A 364 5.21 -21.61 7.98
N LEU A 365 5.28 -22.71 8.73
CA LEU A 365 6.53 -23.16 9.33
C LEU A 365 7.46 -23.75 8.28
N ASN A 366 8.74 -23.40 8.39
CA ASN A 366 9.78 -23.92 7.49
C ASN A 366 9.74 -25.46 7.44
N ARG A 367 9.92 -26.00 6.23
CA ARG A 367 9.95 -27.45 5.93
C ARG A 367 8.64 -28.20 6.22
N VAL A 368 7.53 -27.50 6.45
CA VAL A 368 6.20 -28.11 6.63
C VAL A 368 5.44 -28.16 5.31
N SER A 369 5.43 -29.33 4.68
CA SER A 369 4.64 -29.57 3.45
C SER A 369 3.13 -29.58 3.71
N PRO A 370 2.28 -29.37 2.68
CA PRO A 370 0.83 -29.46 2.83
C PRO A 370 0.33 -30.79 3.41
N ALA A 371 0.98 -31.91 3.07
CA ALA A 371 0.66 -33.23 3.61
C ALA A 371 0.96 -33.36 5.12
N VAL A 372 2.07 -32.77 5.58
CA VAL A 372 2.42 -32.74 7.01
C VAL A 372 1.39 -31.92 7.78
N ALA A 373 1.08 -30.72 7.29
CA ALA A 373 0.07 -29.87 7.92
C ALA A 373 -1.30 -30.55 7.99
N SER A 374 -1.73 -31.19 6.90
CA SER A 374 -2.98 -31.97 6.87
C SER A 374 -2.99 -33.11 7.88
N SER A 375 -1.85 -33.77 8.09
CA SER A 375 -1.73 -34.85 9.08
C SER A 375 -1.79 -34.31 10.52
N VAL A 376 -1.18 -33.16 10.79
CA VAL A 376 -1.27 -32.47 12.09
C VAL A 376 -2.69 -31.98 12.35
N THR A 377 -3.34 -31.34 11.38
CA THR A 377 -4.71 -30.83 11.54
C THR A 377 -5.76 -31.95 11.57
N ALA A 378 -5.50 -33.11 10.96
CA ALA A 378 -6.35 -34.29 11.14
C ALA A 378 -6.26 -34.87 12.56
N ALA A 379 -5.06 -34.90 13.15
CA ALA A 379 -4.85 -35.35 14.53
C ALA A 379 -5.37 -34.31 15.56
N TYR A 380 -5.18 -33.03 15.26
CA TYR A 380 -5.57 -31.90 16.12
C TYR A 380 -6.35 -30.86 15.31
N PRO A 381 -7.69 -31.01 15.20
CA PRO A 381 -8.52 -30.19 14.31
C PRO A 381 -8.73 -28.75 14.79
N SER A 382 -8.18 -28.37 15.94
CA SER A 382 -8.15 -26.98 16.39
C SER A 382 -6.85 -26.64 17.14
N PRO A 383 -6.43 -25.36 17.14
CA PRO A 383 -5.28 -24.92 17.93
C PRO A 383 -5.44 -25.21 19.43
N GLN A 384 -6.66 -25.11 19.94
CA GLN A 384 -6.96 -25.37 21.35
C GLN A 384 -6.72 -26.83 21.72
N LEU A 385 -7.12 -27.78 20.87
CA LEU A 385 -6.88 -29.21 21.11
C LEU A 385 -5.38 -29.54 21.09
N LEU A 386 -4.61 -28.91 20.21
CA LEU A 386 -3.16 -29.07 20.20
C LEU A 386 -2.50 -28.51 21.47
N LEU A 387 -2.94 -27.33 21.92
CA LEU A 387 -2.43 -26.71 23.15
C LEU A 387 -2.80 -27.53 24.40
N GLN A 388 -4.01 -28.05 24.48
CA GLN A 388 -4.44 -28.94 25.57
C GLN A 388 -3.59 -30.21 25.63
N ALA A 389 -3.28 -30.81 24.47
CA ALA A 389 -2.41 -31.99 24.41
C ALA A 389 -0.97 -31.70 24.87
N TYR A 390 -0.43 -30.50 24.60
CA TYR A 390 0.85 -30.10 25.18
C TYR A 390 0.77 -29.89 26.70
N GLN A 391 -0.32 -29.31 27.20
CA GLN A 391 -0.50 -29.04 28.62
C GLN A 391 -0.68 -30.32 29.45
N SER A 392 -1.24 -31.39 28.86
CA SER A 392 -1.42 -32.67 29.55
C SER A 392 -0.13 -33.48 29.73
N LEU A 393 0.96 -33.12 29.03
CA LEU A 393 2.26 -33.79 29.14
C LEU A 393 3.13 -33.12 30.21
N GLU A 394 3.89 -33.90 30.96
CA GLU A 394 4.69 -33.42 32.10
C GLU A 394 6.08 -32.94 31.69
N SER A 395 6.75 -33.67 30.77
CA SER A 395 8.11 -33.37 30.29
C SER A 395 8.11 -32.49 29.04
N GLU A 396 9.10 -31.59 28.95
CA GLU A 396 9.31 -30.75 27.76
C GLU A 396 9.77 -31.59 26.55
N GLU A 397 10.55 -32.66 26.76
CA GLU A 397 10.97 -33.60 25.72
C GLU A 397 9.76 -34.30 25.09
N GLU A 398 8.79 -34.73 25.91
CA GLU A 398 7.54 -35.35 25.44
C GLU A 398 6.70 -34.36 24.64
N ARG A 399 6.57 -33.11 25.12
CA ARG A 399 5.87 -32.04 24.39
C ARG A 399 6.52 -31.78 23.03
N LYS A 400 7.85 -31.70 22.97
CA LYS A 400 8.58 -31.57 21.70
C LYS A 400 8.40 -32.78 20.79
N GLY A 401 8.20 -33.97 21.34
CA GLY A 401 8.01 -35.22 20.61
C GLY A 401 6.57 -35.54 20.19
N LEU A 402 5.56 -34.81 20.68
CA LEU A 402 4.14 -35.16 20.53
C LEU A 402 3.73 -35.47 19.08
N LEU A 403 4.17 -34.66 18.11
CA LEU A 403 3.80 -34.79 16.71
C LEU A 403 4.78 -35.67 15.91
N ALA A 404 5.93 -36.03 16.48
CA ALA A 404 7.02 -36.69 15.76
C ALA A 404 6.62 -38.05 15.18
N GLY A 405 5.72 -38.76 15.88
CA GLY A 405 5.22 -40.08 15.51
C GLY A 405 4.10 -40.08 14.47
N LEU A 406 3.50 -38.93 14.14
CA LEU A 406 2.38 -38.87 13.20
C LEU A 406 2.81 -39.31 11.79
N VAL A 407 1.97 -40.12 11.16
CA VAL A 407 2.20 -40.67 9.82
C VAL A 407 1.59 -39.74 8.78
N VAL A 408 2.42 -39.35 7.82
CA VAL A 408 2.08 -38.53 6.66
C VAL A 408 2.02 -39.41 5.43
N LYS A 409 0.85 -39.44 4.78
CA LYS A 409 0.63 -40.13 3.50
C LYS A 409 0.81 -39.13 2.37
N SER A 410 1.84 -39.31 1.55
CA SER A 410 2.09 -38.45 0.38
C SER A 410 2.48 -39.30 -0.82
N GLY A 411 1.66 -39.27 -1.89
CA GLY A 411 1.96 -39.95 -3.15
C GLY A 411 2.22 -41.47 -3.02
N GLY A 412 1.50 -42.16 -2.13
CA GLY A 412 1.62 -43.61 -1.92
C GLY A 412 2.78 -44.05 -1.02
N LYS A 413 3.60 -43.13 -0.50
CA LYS A 413 4.62 -43.41 0.52
C LYS A 413 4.20 -42.86 1.88
N GLU A 414 4.46 -43.63 2.93
CA GLU A 414 4.26 -43.23 4.31
C GLU A 414 5.58 -42.74 4.90
N ARG A 415 5.55 -41.55 5.51
CA ARG A 415 6.70 -41.01 6.26
C ARG A 415 6.22 -40.43 7.58
N ARG A 416 7.07 -40.41 8.60
CA ARG A 416 6.76 -39.71 9.86
C ARG A 416 7.08 -38.22 9.75
N ILE A 417 6.41 -37.41 10.55
CA ILE A 417 6.72 -35.97 10.68
C ILE A 417 8.16 -35.76 11.17
N GLY A 418 8.58 -36.54 12.16
CA GLY A 418 9.92 -36.47 12.73
C GLY A 418 10.06 -35.44 13.87
N PRO A 419 11.11 -35.58 14.69
CA PRO A 419 11.27 -34.82 15.94
C PRO A 419 11.52 -33.32 15.72
N GLU A 420 12.20 -32.96 14.63
CA GLU A 420 12.55 -31.57 14.34
C GLU A 420 11.32 -30.72 14.03
N ILE A 421 10.45 -31.20 13.13
CA ILE A 421 9.20 -30.51 12.81
C ILE A 421 8.29 -30.46 14.04
N SER A 422 8.22 -31.54 14.82
CA SER A 422 7.42 -31.59 16.04
C SER A 422 7.87 -30.55 17.07
N ALA A 423 9.17 -30.45 17.32
CA ALA A 423 9.74 -29.45 18.23
C ALA A 423 9.51 -28.02 17.73
N ARG A 424 9.63 -27.79 16.41
CA ARG A 424 9.37 -26.49 15.78
C ARG A 424 7.93 -26.04 16.01
N VAL A 425 6.96 -26.91 15.76
CA VAL A 425 5.54 -26.63 16.00
C VAL A 425 5.30 -26.32 17.48
N TYR A 426 5.83 -27.14 18.39
CA TYR A 426 5.72 -26.89 19.83
C TYR A 426 6.26 -25.51 20.23
N ARG A 427 7.48 -25.16 19.81
CA ARG A 427 8.09 -23.85 20.08
C ARG A 427 7.24 -22.71 19.54
N CYS A 428 6.72 -22.84 18.32
CA CYS A 428 5.91 -21.80 17.69
C CYS A 428 4.62 -21.47 18.47
N PHE A 429 3.96 -22.48 19.04
CA PHE A 429 2.67 -22.29 19.72
C PHE A 429 2.78 -22.06 21.23
N THR A 430 3.95 -22.33 21.84
CA THR A 430 4.11 -22.23 23.30
C THR A 430 5.14 -21.19 23.75
N ALA A 431 6.07 -20.78 22.88
CA ALA A 431 7.07 -19.79 23.25
C ALA A 431 6.45 -18.40 23.47
N GLN A 432 6.88 -17.72 24.52
CA GLN A 432 6.48 -16.33 24.81
C GLN A 432 7.46 -15.31 24.20
N ASN A 433 8.64 -15.75 23.80
CA ASN A 433 9.66 -14.89 23.20
C ASN A 433 9.44 -14.78 21.67
N PRO A 434 9.05 -13.61 21.14
CA PRO A 434 8.82 -13.43 19.70
C PRO A 434 10.11 -13.46 18.87
N GLN A 435 11.29 -13.42 19.49
CA GLN A 435 12.60 -13.51 18.83
C GLN A 435 13.20 -14.92 18.90
N LEU A 436 12.45 -15.91 19.40
CA LEU A 436 12.94 -17.28 19.49
C LEU A 436 13.09 -17.87 18.08
N VAL A 437 14.30 -18.34 17.77
CA VAL A 437 14.57 -19.12 16.55
C VAL A 437 13.93 -20.49 16.72
N LEU A 438 13.13 -20.89 15.73
CA LEU A 438 12.34 -22.12 15.80
C LEU A 438 13.11 -23.38 15.37
N ASP A 439 14.28 -23.22 14.75
CA ASP A 439 15.15 -24.32 14.28
C ASP A 439 16.00 -24.90 15.41
#